data_AF-A0AAV2BTN1-F1
#
_entry.id   AF-A0AAV2BTN1-F1
#
_cell.length_a   1.000
_cell.length_b   1.000
_cell.length_c   1.000
_cell.angle_alpha   90.00
_cell.angle_beta   90.00
_cell.angle_gamma   90.00
#
_symmetry.space_group_name_H-M   'P 1'
#
loop_
_entity.id
_entity.type
_entity.pdbx_description
1 polymer ?
#
loop_
_entity_poly.entity_id
_entity_poly.type
_entity_poly.pdbx_seq_one_letter_code
_entity_poly.pdbx_strand_id
1 'polypeptide(L)'
;MKTFFYCLHLAVLTALIVCVLGTKRLIKCTLYELPESANKSVSLIHIRADSTEDSVHYLWSSFNLPSMIVARTATDTNVNVDIEKLRTFQSGSISFNASLLAFKGLTISKVVSH
;
A
#
# COMPACT_ATOMS: atom_id res chain seq x y z
N MET A 1 -19.89 2.93 41.93
CA MET A 1 -18.43 2.67 41.87
C MET A 1 -18.07 1.31 41.28
N LYS A 2 -18.77 0.21 41.59
CA LYS A 2 -18.48 -1.14 41.04
C LYS A 2 -18.60 -1.24 39.50
N THR A 3 -19.58 -0.58 38.89
CA THR A 3 -19.82 -0.60 37.43
C THR A 3 -18.67 0.00 36.62
N PHE A 4 -17.97 0.99 37.18
CA PHE A 4 -16.85 1.67 36.52
C PHE A 4 -15.61 0.75 36.41
N PHE A 5 -15.40 -0.11 37.42
CA PHE A 5 -14.32 -1.10 37.42
C PHE A 5 -14.51 -2.20 36.36
N TYR A 6 -15.74 -2.66 36.13
CA TYR A 6 -16.02 -3.66 35.09
C TYR A 6 -15.77 -3.12 33.67
N CYS A 7 -16.16 -1.87 33.39
CA CYS A 7 -15.90 -1.25 32.09
C CYS A 7 -14.40 -1.06 31.84
N LEU A 8 -13.63 -0.67 32.86
CA LEU A 8 -12.18 -0.50 32.75
C LEU A 8 -11.48 -1.85 32.46
N HIS A 9 -11.87 -2.93 33.16
CA HIS A 9 -11.30 -4.26 32.90
C HIS A 9 -11.65 -4.79 31.51
N LEU A 10 -12.87 -4.55 31.03
CA LEU A 10 -13.27 -4.95 29.68
C LEU A 10 -12.49 -4.15 28.61
N ALA A 11 -12.33 -2.84 28.80
CA ALA A 11 -11.52 -2.00 27.92
C ALA A 11 -10.05 -2.47 27.87
N VAL A 12 -9.44 -2.76 29.02
CA VAL A 12 -8.07 -3.29 29.09
C VAL A 12 -7.95 -4.65 28.41
N LEU A 13 -8.92 -5.55 28.60
CA LEU A 13 -8.93 -6.87 27.97
C LEU A 13 -9.04 -6.77 26.45
N THR A 14 -9.96 -5.93 25.94
CA THR A 14 -10.09 -5.71 24.49
C THR A 14 -8.84 -5.08 23.89
N ALA A 15 -8.23 -4.10 24.55
CA ALA A 15 -6.97 -3.51 24.12
C ALA A 15 -5.82 -4.54 24.07
N LEU A 16 -5.74 -5.43 25.06
CA LEU A 16 -4.76 -6.52 25.06
C LEU A 16 -4.98 -7.49 23.91
N ILE A 17 -6.23 -7.90 23.66
CA ILE A 17 -6.59 -8.80 22.56
C ILE A 17 -6.22 -8.17 21.22
N VAL A 18 -6.54 -6.88 21.02
CA VAL A 18 -6.20 -6.16 19.78
C VAL A 18 -4.68 -6.00 19.62
N CYS A 19 -3.94 -5.71 20.69
CA CYS A 19 -2.47 -5.62 20.65
C CYS A 19 -1.78 -6.96 20.34
N VAL A 20 -2.35 -8.08 20.80
CA VAL A 20 -1.77 -9.42 20.60
C VAL A 20 -2.20 -10.01 19.25
N LEU A 21 -3.43 -9.78 18.82
CA LEU A 21 -4.00 -10.31 17.57
C LEU A 21 -3.86 -9.36 16.38
N GLY A 22 -3.33 -8.14 16.58
CA GLY A 22 -3.08 -7.21 15.49
C GLY A 22 -2.16 -7.82 14.44
N THR A 23 -2.52 -7.72 13.16
CA THR A 23 -1.71 -8.23 12.06
C THR A 23 -0.38 -7.46 12.00
N LYS A 24 0.71 -8.11 12.40
CA LYS A 24 2.06 -7.59 12.21
C LYS A 24 2.43 -7.73 10.75
N ARG A 25 2.95 -6.66 10.15
CA ARG A 25 3.43 -6.66 8.76
C ARG A 25 4.88 -6.20 8.69
N LEU A 26 5.70 -6.92 7.93
CA LEU A 26 7.03 -6.49 7.56
C LEU A 26 6.94 -5.54 6.37
N ILE A 27 7.46 -4.33 6.54
CA ILE A 27 7.41 -3.29 5.50
C ILE A 27 8.71 -3.28 4.70
N LYS A 28 8.58 -3.34 3.37
CA LYS A 28 9.65 -3.14 2.40
C LYS A 28 9.29 -1.97 1.50
N CYS A 29 10.26 -1.11 1.19
CA CYS A 29 10.08 0.03 0.31
C CYS A 29 11.01 -0.09 -0.88
N THR A 30 10.50 0.18 -2.08
CA THR A 30 11.26 0.18 -3.33
C THR A 30 10.93 1.46 -4.09
N LEU A 31 11.97 2.19 -4.48
CA LEU A 31 11.87 3.37 -5.32
C LEU A 31 12.25 2.97 -6.74
N TYR A 32 11.37 3.22 -7.69
CA TYR A 32 11.62 2.91 -9.09
C TYR A 32 11.94 4.19 -9.84
N GLU A 33 13.21 4.43 -10.15
CA GLU A 33 13.67 5.68 -10.76
C GLU A 33 13.72 5.63 -12.30
N LEU A 34 13.49 6.78 -12.93
CA LEU A 34 13.78 6.99 -14.34
C LEU A 34 15.29 7.20 -14.56
N PRO A 35 15.82 6.90 -15.76
CA PRO A 35 17.21 7.22 -16.09
C PRO A 35 17.50 8.71 -15.92
N GLU A 36 18.74 9.05 -15.55
CA GLU A 36 19.14 10.43 -15.17
C GLU A 36 18.89 11.50 -16.25
N SER A 37 18.72 11.10 -17.50
CA SER A 37 18.38 11.98 -18.63
C SER A 37 16.92 12.47 -18.60
N ALA A 38 16.04 11.83 -17.83
CA ALA A 38 14.67 12.28 -17.62
C ALA A 38 14.63 13.22 -16.40
N ASN A 39 14.13 14.44 -16.59
CA ASN A 39 14.04 15.47 -15.55
C ASN A 39 13.56 14.91 -14.20
N LYS A 40 14.41 15.02 -13.17
CA LYS A 40 14.22 14.45 -11.83
C LYS A 40 13.03 15.10 -11.12
N SER A 41 11.85 14.48 -11.14
CA SER A 41 10.75 14.88 -10.25
C SER A 41 9.77 13.73 -9.96
N VAL A 42 10.31 12.73 -9.27
CA VAL A 42 9.60 11.65 -8.56
C VAL A 42 9.02 10.54 -9.44
N SER A 43 9.38 9.35 -9.00
CA SER A 43 9.33 8.08 -9.68
C SER A 43 8.57 7.12 -8.75
N LEU A 44 7.89 6.10 -9.30
CA LEU A 44 6.95 5.26 -8.56
C LEU A 44 7.53 4.75 -7.22
N ILE A 45 6.78 4.92 -6.14
CA ILE A 45 7.08 4.35 -4.82
C ILE A 45 6.26 3.07 -4.65
N HIS A 46 6.92 1.97 -4.33
CA HIS A 46 6.27 0.72 -3.98
C HIS A 46 6.55 0.38 -2.52
N ILE A 47 5.47 0.24 -1.74
CA ILE A 47 5.52 -0.27 -0.38
C ILE A 47 4.88 -1.66 -0.38
N ARG A 48 5.60 -2.66 0.09
CA ARG A 48 5.11 -4.02 0.30
C ARG A 48 5.03 -4.29 1.80
N ALA A 49 3.83 -4.66 2.26
CA ALA A 49 3.55 -4.97 3.66
C ALA A 49 3.19 -6.45 3.80
N ASP A 50 4.16 -7.28 4.16
CA ASP A 50 4.07 -8.74 4.22
C ASP A 50 3.57 -9.21 5.58
N SER A 51 2.51 -10.03 5.61
CA SER A 51 2.10 -10.82 6.77
C SER A 51 2.41 -12.30 6.55
N THR A 52 2.00 -13.17 7.48
CA THR A 52 2.06 -14.63 7.29
C THR A 52 1.01 -15.16 6.31
N GLU A 53 -0.05 -14.39 6.05
CA GLU A 53 -1.21 -14.83 5.26
C GLU A 53 -1.29 -14.17 3.89
N ASP A 54 -0.80 -12.94 3.78
CA ASP A 54 -0.95 -12.11 2.59
C ASP A 54 0.14 -11.04 2.46
N SER A 55 0.21 -10.44 1.29
CA SER A 55 0.97 -9.22 1.04
C SER A 55 0.03 -8.10 0.61
N VAL A 56 0.26 -6.89 1.12
CA VAL A 56 -0.42 -5.67 0.64
C VAL A 56 0.61 -4.78 -0.05
N HIS A 57 0.33 -4.43 -1.30
CA HIS A 57 1.17 -3.61 -2.15
C HIS A 57 0.53 -2.23 -2.30
N TYR A 58 1.25 -1.17 -1.95
CA TYR A 58 0.90 0.21 -2.22
C TYR A 58 1.84 0.73 -3.29
N LEU A 59 1.30 1.10 -4.44
CA LEU A 59 2.04 1.65 -5.56
C LEU A 59 1.60 3.09 -5.73
N TRP A 60 2.44 4.04 -5.34
CA TRP A 60 2.16 5.47 -5.41
C TRP A 60 2.97 6.09 -6.54
N SER A 61 2.28 6.69 -7.50
CA SER A 61 2.86 7.43 -8.61
C SER A 61 2.46 8.91 -8.57
N SER A 62 3.38 9.75 -9.00
CA SER A 62 3.14 11.15 -9.34
C SER A 62 3.11 11.40 -10.85
N PHE A 63 3.10 10.36 -11.69
CA PHE A 63 3.00 10.53 -13.15
C PHE A 63 1.65 11.15 -13.51
N ASN A 64 1.69 12.38 -14.05
CA ASN A 64 0.54 13.24 -14.39
C ASN A 64 -0.31 13.69 -13.18
N LEU A 65 -0.92 12.76 -12.45
CA LEU A 65 -1.67 13.03 -11.23
C LEU A 65 -1.19 12.12 -10.09
N PRO A 66 -1.12 12.61 -8.83
CA PRO A 66 -0.85 11.75 -7.69
C PRO A 66 -1.91 10.64 -7.60
N SER A 67 -1.48 9.40 -7.76
CA SER A 67 -2.35 8.24 -7.82
C SER A 67 -1.74 7.06 -7.07
N MET A 68 -2.60 6.28 -6.43
CA MET A 68 -2.19 5.11 -5.67
C MET A 68 -3.02 3.91 -6.09
N ILE A 69 -2.37 2.76 -6.26
CA ILE A 69 -3.05 1.47 -6.31
C ILE A 69 -2.71 0.72 -5.02
N VAL A 70 -3.72 0.12 -4.41
CA VAL A 70 -3.58 -0.82 -3.30
C VAL A 70 -4.04 -2.18 -3.79
N ALA A 71 -3.17 -3.17 -3.69
CA ALA A 71 -3.45 -4.54 -4.10
C ALA A 71 -3.11 -5.53 -2.97
N ARG A 72 -4.01 -6.49 -2.75
CA ARG A 72 -3.83 -7.59 -1.79
C ARG A 72 -3.58 -8.88 -2.57
N THR A 73 -2.57 -9.62 -2.17
CA THR A 73 -2.07 -10.81 -2.88
C THR A 73 -1.69 -11.91 -1.90
N ALA A 74 -1.43 -13.11 -2.43
CA ALA A 74 -0.73 -14.15 -1.67
C ALA A 74 0.74 -13.74 -1.43
N THR A 75 1.36 -14.33 -0.41
CA THR A 75 2.71 -13.94 0.05
C THR A 75 3.84 -14.22 -0.96
N ASP A 76 3.63 -15.14 -1.90
CA ASP A 76 4.56 -15.49 -2.97
C ASP A 76 4.39 -14.63 -4.23
N THR A 77 3.42 -13.71 -4.23
CA THR A 77 3.15 -12.83 -5.37
C THR A 77 4.19 -11.72 -5.46
N ASN A 78 4.71 -11.51 -6.67
CA ASN A 78 5.64 -10.45 -7.01
C ASN A 78 4.96 -9.43 -7.92
N VAL A 79 5.33 -8.16 -7.74
CA VAL A 79 4.95 -7.07 -8.63
C VAL A 79 6.09 -6.80 -9.61
N ASN A 80 5.75 -6.67 -10.87
CA ASN A 80 6.66 -6.21 -11.91
C ASN A 80 6.19 -4.84 -12.41
N VAL A 81 7.13 -3.91 -12.49
CA VAL A 81 6.86 -2.52 -12.88
C VAL A 81 7.75 -2.17 -14.07
N ASP A 82 7.11 -1.85 -15.19
CA ASP A 82 7.73 -1.28 -16.38
C ASP A 82 7.55 0.25 -16.33
N ILE A 83 8.57 0.93 -15.81
CA ILE A 83 8.52 2.38 -15.55
C ILE A 83 8.39 3.20 -16.82
N GLU A 84 8.99 2.76 -17.93
CA GLU A 84 8.88 3.46 -19.21
C GLU A 84 7.46 3.39 -19.76
N LYS A 85 6.82 2.22 -19.68
CA LYS A 85 5.40 2.09 -20.00
C LYS A 85 4.52 2.89 -19.05
N LEU A 86 4.84 2.92 -17.75
CA LEU A 86 4.07 3.66 -16.77
C LEU A 86 4.09 5.18 -17.06
N ARG A 87 5.27 5.72 -17.35
CA ARG A 87 5.48 7.13 -17.72
C ARG A 87 4.69 7.53 -18.96
N THR A 88 4.58 6.62 -19.92
CA THR A 88 3.88 6.84 -21.20
C THR A 88 2.42 6.38 -21.17
N PHE A 89 1.87 6.08 -19.97
CA PHE A 89 0.49 5.64 -19.76
C PHE A 89 0.08 4.42 -20.60
N GLN A 90 1.04 3.53 -20.87
CA GLN A 90 0.78 2.28 -21.57
C GLN A 90 0.23 1.21 -20.61
N SER A 91 -0.67 0.39 -21.13
CA SER A 91 -1.24 -0.75 -20.41
C SER A 91 -0.17 -1.79 -20.06
N GLY A 92 -0.39 -2.52 -18.96
CA GLY A 92 0.53 -3.58 -18.52
C GLY A 92 1.84 -3.05 -17.92
N SER A 93 1.90 -1.76 -17.59
CA SER A 93 3.02 -1.13 -16.89
C SER A 93 3.19 -1.63 -15.46
N ILE A 94 2.12 -2.12 -14.84
CA ILE A 94 2.14 -2.78 -13.53
C ILE A 94 1.49 -4.15 -13.72
N SER A 95 2.17 -5.21 -13.30
CA SER A 95 1.66 -6.57 -13.38
C SER A 95 2.02 -7.36 -12.14
N PHE A 96 1.16 -8.32 -11.80
CA PHE A 96 1.38 -9.28 -10.73
C PHE A 96 1.49 -10.66 -11.34
N ASN A 97 2.43 -11.48 -10.85
CA ASN A 97 2.63 -12.84 -11.35
C ASN A 97 1.56 -13.84 -10.91
N ALA A 98 0.61 -13.41 -10.06
CA ALA A 98 -0.50 -14.21 -9.57
C ALA A 98 -1.79 -13.38 -9.51
N SER A 99 -2.91 -14.06 -9.28
CA SER A 99 -4.23 -13.43 -9.16
C SER A 99 -4.33 -12.57 -7.90
N LEU A 100 -4.95 -11.40 -8.04
CA LEU A 100 -5.19 -10.48 -6.93
C LEU A 100 -6.34 -11.00 -6.06
N LEU A 101 -6.17 -10.96 -4.75
CA LEU A 101 -7.25 -11.21 -3.80
C LEU A 101 -8.22 -10.02 -3.75
N ALA A 102 -7.69 -8.81 -3.85
CA ALA A 102 -8.44 -7.57 -3.95
C ALA A 102 -7.56 -6.45 -4.51
N PHE A 103 -8.17 -5.44 -5.15
CA PHE A 103 -7.45 -4.21 -5.51
C PHE A 103 -8.38 -2.99 -5.56
N LYS A 104 -7.80 -1.82 -5.33
CA LYS A 104 -8.44 -0.51 -5.48
C LYS A 104 -7.44 0.51 -5.99
N GLY A 105 -7.92 1.45 -6.81
CA GLY A 105 -7.18 2.62 -7.25
C GLY A 105 -7.78 3.89 -6.65
N LEU A 106 -6.90 4.84 -6.33
CA LEU A 106 -7.22 6.19 -5.88
C LEU A 106 -6.44 7.19 -6.74
N THR A 107 -7.07 8.30 -7.12
CA THR A 107 -6.40 9.42 -7.78
C THR A 107 -6.80 10.71 -7.09
N ILE A 108 -5.80 11.51 -6.76
CA ILE A 108 -6.00 12.85 -6.19
C ILE A 108 -6.09 13.81 -7.37
N SER A 109 -7.31 14.16 -7.77
CA SER A 109 -7.57 14.99 -8.94
C SER A 109 -7.54 16.50 -8.66
N LYS A 110 -7.82 16.91 -7.42
CA LYS A 110 -7.89 18.32 -7.04
C LYS A 110 -7.63 18.51 -5.55
N VAL A 111 -6.88 19.55 -5.22
CA VAL A 111 -6.85 20.13 -3.87
C VAL A 111 -7.81 21.32 -3.85
N VAL A 112 -8.73 21.34 -2.89
CA VAL A 112 -9.65 22.46 -2.69
C VAL A 112 -9.14 23.29 -1.53
N SER A 113 -8.76 24.54 -1.78
CA SER A 113 -8.40 25.52 -0.75
C SER A 113 -9.56 26.51 -0.56
N HIS A 114 -9.88 26.81 0.70
CA HIS A 114 -10.82 27.86 1.09
C HIS A 114 -10.14 29.23 1.12
#